data_AF-A0A4Y1Z884-F1
#
_entry.id   AF-A0A4Y1Z884-F1
#
_cell.length_a   1.000
_cell.length_b   1.000
_cell.length_c   1.000
_cell.angle_alpha   90.00
_cell.angle_beta   90.00
_cell.angle_gamma   90.00
#
_symmetry.space_group_name_H-M   'P 1'
#
loop_
_entity.id
_entity.type
_entity.pdbx_description
1 polymer ?
#
loop_
_entity_poly.entity_id
_entity_poly.type
_entity_poly.pdbx_seq_one_letter_code
_entity_poly.pdbx_strand_id
1 'polypeptide(L)'
;MSEEKKGIATVGGNPITLIGPELKVGDKAPDFTVNKDLMEEKSLSDYAGKIKLISVVPSLDTKVCEAQTRRFNEEATNSVIRLLY
;
A
#
# COMPACT_ATOMS: atom_id res chain seq x y z
N MET A 1 7.00 -13.19 -16.51
CA MET A 1 5.85 -13.89 -15.93
C MET A 1 5.74 -13.43 -14.49
N SER A 2 4.63 -12.81 -14.11
CA SER A 2 4.43 -12.34 -12.74
C SER A 2 4.30 -13.54 -11.80
N GLU A 3 4.94 -13.50 -10.64
CA GLU A 3 4.78 -14.54 -9.61
C GLU A 3 3.34 -14.54 -9.08
N GLU A 4 2.75 -15.73 -8.92
CA GLU A 4 1.40 -15.91 -8.37
C GLU A 4 1.46 -16.68 -7.04
N LYS A 5 0.75 -16.17 -6.03
CA LYS A 5 0.63 -16.81 -4.72
C LYS A 5 -0.84 -17.03 -4.40
N LYS A 6 -1.26 -18.29 -4.32
CA LYS A 6 -2.66 -18.70 -4.10
C LYS A 6 -2.84 -19.20 -2.66
N GLY A 7 -4.00 -18.93 -2.07
CA GLY A 7 -4.40 -19.48 -0.77
C GLY A 7 -3.72 -18.87 0.45
N ILE A 8 -2.94 -17.79 0.28
CA ILE A 8 -2.25 -17.11 1.38
C ILE A 8 -3.06 -15.96 1.99
N ALA A 9 -4.14 -15.53 1.34
CA ALA A 9 -5.03 -14.48 1.81
C ALA A 9 -6.48 -14.75 1.40
N THR A 10 -7.42 -14.21 2.17
CA THR A 10 -8.87 -14.30 1.93
C THR A 10 -9.54 -12.95 2.10
N VAL A 11 -10.57 -12.66 1.29
CA VAL A 11 -11.45 -11.51 1.46
C VAL A 11 -12.88 -12.01 1.67
N GLY A 12 -13.47 -11.73 2.85
CA GLY A 12 -14.79 -12.23 3.21
C GLY A 12 -14.89 -13.77 3.22
N GLY A 13 -13.79 -14.46 3.54
CA GLY A 13 -13.69 -15.92 3.50
C GLY A 13 -13.38 -16.52 2.13
N ASN A 14 -13.38 -15.71 1.07
CA ASN A 14 -13.04 -16.19 -0.28
C ASN A 14 -11.52 -16.07 -0.54
N PRO A 15 -10.84 -17.14 -0.98
CA PRO A 15 -9.42 -17.07 -1.33
C PRO A 15 -9.15 -16.09 -2.46
N ILE A 16 -8.07 -15.33 -2.33
CA ILE A 16 -7.57 -14.44 -3.39
C ILE A 16 -6.15 -14.86 -3.82
N THR A 17 -5.78 -14.50 -5.05
CA THR A 17 -4.44 -14.70 -5.59
C THR A 17 -3.68 -13.38 -5.52
N LEU A 18 -2.51 -13.37 -4.87
CA LEU A 18 -1.60 -12.23 -4.91
C LEU A 18 -0.67 -12.38 -6.11
N ILE A 19 -0.51 -11.29 -6.88
CA ILE A 19 0.36 -11.24 -8.05
C ILE A 19 1.54 -10.32 -7.74
N GLY A 20 2.74 -10.75 -8.13
CA GLY A 20 3.98 -9.99 -7.98
C GLY A 20 4.93 -10.58 -6.96
N PRO A 21 6.19 -10.08 -6.96
CA PRO A 21 7.24 -10.59 -6.08
C PRO A 21 6.86 -10.40 -4.61
N GLU A 22 7.32 -11.30 -3.77
CA GLU A 22 7.28 -11.09 -2.32
C GLU A 22 8.41 -10.15 -1.90
N LEU A 23 8.09 -9.17 -1.05
CA LEU A 23 9.08 -8.27 -0.47
C LEU A 23 9.44 -8.74 0.94
N LYS A 24 10.73 -8.84 1.22
CA LYS A 24 11.28 -9.25 2.51
C LYS A 24 11.98 -8.08 3.20
N VAL A 25 12.13 -8.19 4.52
CA VAL A 25 12.89 -7.20 5.30
C VAL A 25 14.34 -7.15 4.80
N GLY A 26 14.82 -5.94 4.52
CA GLY A 26 16.15 -5.70 3.96
C GLY A 26 16.14 -5.54 2.43
N ASP A 27 15.07 -5.92 1.74
CA ASP A 27 14.94 -5.67 0.31
C ASP A 27 14.83 -4.17 0.02
N LYS A 28 15.42 -3.75 -1.10
CA LYS A 28 15.19 -2.40 -1.61
C LYS A 28 13.75 -2.30 -2.08
N ALA A 29 13.02 -1.31 -1.56
CA ALA A 29 11.65 -1.03 -1.99
C ALA A 29 11.60 -0.83 -3.52
N PRO A 30 10.73 -1.55 -4.24
CA PRO A 30 10.50 -1.33 -5.67
C PRO A 30 10.03 0.10 -5.92
N ASP A 31 10.44 0.66 -7.05
CA ASP A 31 9.90 1.94 -7.49
C ASP A 31 8.42 1.78 -7.88
N PHE A 32 7.66 2.85 -7.70
CA PHE A 32 6.26 2.92 -8.08
C PHE A 32 5.90 4.34 -8.48
N THR A 33 4.88 4.46 -9.32
CA THR A 33 4.17 5.71 -9.59
C THR A 33 2.69 5.48 -9.34
N VAL A 34 2.07 6.37 -8.58
CA VAL A 34 0.65 6.33 -8.24
C VAL A 34 0.02 7.70 -8.38
N ASN A 35 -1.28 7.70 -8.67
CA ASN A 35 -2.07 8.92 -8.64
C ASN A 35 -2.31 9.34 -7.19
N LYS A 36 -1.83 10.52 -6.82
CA LYS A 36 -2.16 11.14 -5.53
C LYS A 36 -3.59 11.68 -5.56
N ASP A 37 -3.99 12.25 -6.69
CA ASP A 37 -5.33 12.69 -7.01
C ASP A 37 -5.59 12.57 -8.53
N LEU A 38 -6.65 13.18 -9.04
CA LEU A 38 -7.04 13.11 -10.46
C LEU A 38 -6.05 13.82 -11.41
N MET A 39 -5.10 14.60 -10.89
CA MET A 39 -4.24 15.48 -11.68
C MET A 39 -2.76 15.33 -11.35
N GLU A 40 -2.43 14.88 -10.14
CA GLU A 40 -1.05 14.75 -9.67
C GLU A 40 -0.64 13.29 -9.48
N GLU A 41 0.42 12.89 -10.20
CA GLU A 41 1.13 11.64 -9.95
C GLU A 41 2.26 11.84 -8.91
N LYS A 42 2.53 10.78 -8.16
CA LYS A 42 3.64 10.68 -7.22
C LYS A 42 4.39 9.38 -7.42
N SER A 43 5.71 9.49 -7.43
CA SER A 43 6.64 8.37 -7.43
C SER A 43 7.24 8.13 -6.06
N LEU A 44 7.84 6.95 -5.83
CA LEU A 44 8.62 6.70 -4.60
C LEU A 44 9.76 7.72 -4.44
N SER A 45 10.35 8.16 -5.55
CA SER A 45 11.47 9.10 -5.57
C SER A 45 11.12 10.48 -5.02
N ASP A 46 9.86 10.93 -5.14
CA ASP A 46 9.36 12.21 -4.61
C ASP A 46 9.45 12.31 -3.08
N TYR A 47 9.63 11.15 -2.42
CA TYR A 47 9.74 11.05 -0.97
C TYR A 47 11.17 10.73 -0.51
N ALA A 48 12.19 10.85 -1.37
CA ALA A 48 13.59 10.59 -1.03
C ALA A 48 14.03 11.26 0.30
N GLY A 49 14.88 10.56 1.06
CA GLY A 49 15.39 11.06 2.35
C GLY A 49 14.43 10.96 3.55
N LYS A 50 13.15 10.65 3.36
CA LYS A 50 12.19 10.43 4.46
C LYS A 50 12.08 8.94 4.83
N ILE A 51 11.65 8.64 6.05
CA ILE A 51 11.16 7.30 6.42
C ILE A 51 9.73 7.18 5.92
N LYS A 52 9.40 6.11 5.19
CA LYS A 52 8.08 5.89 4.62
C LYS A 52 7.40 4.77 5.38
N LEU A 53 6.18 5.02 5.78
CA LEU A 53 5.25 3.97 6.19
C LEU A 53 4.18 3.90 5.11
N ILE A 54 3.91 2.70 4.57
CA ILE A 54 2.99 2.49 3.45
C ILE A 54 1.81 1.66 3.95
N SER A 55 0.63 2.29 4.05
CA SER A 55 -0.62 1.60 4.38
C SER A 55 -1.40 1.33 3.09
N VAL A 56 -1.64 0.05 2.79
CA VAL A 56 -2.38 -0.40 1.60
C VAL A 56 -3.73 -0.94 2.04
N VAL A 57 -4.79 -0.53 1.33
CA VAL A 57 -6.16 -0.98 1.60
C VAL A 57 -6.87 -1.32 0.27
N PRO A 58 -7.79 -2.30 0.25
CA PRO A 58 -8.53 -2.65 -0.97
C PRO A 58 -9.47 -1.54 -1.46
N SER A 59 -10.12 -0.82 -0.54
CA SER A 59 -11.02 0.29 -0.87
C SER A 59 -11.29 1.13 0.37
N LEU A 60 -11.10 2.44 0.25
CA LEU A 60 -11.39 3.41 1.33
C LEU A 60 -12.87 3.52 1.68
N ASP A 61 -13.75 3.14 0.77
CA ASP A 61 -15.20 3.27 0.93
C ASP A 61 -15.81 2.19 1.83
N THR A 62 -14.95 1.38 2.45
CA THR A 62 -15.34 0.32 3.38
C THR A 62 -14.95 0.67 4.82
N LYS A 63 -15.86 0.41 5.77
CA LYS A 63 -15.72 0.82 7.18
C LYS A 63 -14.39 0.41 7.83
N VAL A 64 -13.90 -0.79 7.51
CA VAL A 64 -12.65 -1.32 8.10
C VAL A 64 -11.43 -0.57 7.56
N CYS A 65 -11.38 -0.35 6.24
CA CYS A 65 -10.28 0.35 5.59
C CYS A 65 -10.25 1.84 5.94
N GLU A 66 -11.43 2.46 6.08
CA GLU A 66 -11.57 3.83 6.58
C GLU A 66 -10.99 3.95 8.00
N ALA A 67 -11.41 3.06 8.90
CA ALA A 67 -10.94 3.04 10.29
C ALA A 67 -9.42 2.82 10.38
N GLN A 68 -8.86 1.88 9.58
CA GLN A 68 -7.42 1.68 9.45
C GLN A 68 -6.72 2.96 9.01
N THR A 69 -7.22 3.61 7.95
CA THR A 69 -6.63 4.82 7.40
C THR A 69 -6.63 5.96 8.42
N ARG A 70 -7.76 6.16 9.12
CA ARG A 70 -7.88 7.21 10.13
C ARG A 70 -6.88 7.00 11.27
N ARG A 71 -6.86 5.82 11.87
CA ARG A 71 -5.96 5.48 12.97
C ARG A 71 -4.49 5.61 12.56
N PHE A 72 -4.18 5.12 11.36
CA PHE A 72 -2.84 5.24 10.80
C PHE A 72 -2.39 6.70 10.70
N ASN A 73 -3.26 7.59 10.21
CA ASN A 73 -2.94 9.02 10.12
C ASN A 73 -2.84 9.73 11.47
N GLU A 74 -3.63 9.32 12.46
CA GLU A 74 -3.56 9.86 13.83
C GLU A 74 -2.25 9.48 14.52
N GLU A 75 -1.80 8.24 14.35
CA GLU A 75 -0.59 7.72 15.00
C GLU A 75 0.69 8.09 14.24
N ALA A 76 0.60 8.29 12.92
CA ALA A 76 1.77 8.51 12.09
C ALA A 76 2.11 10.01 11.95
N THR A 77 3.27 10.40 12.47
CA THR A 77 3.81 11.77 12.30
C THR A 77 4.30 11.99 10.85
N ASN A 78 4.08 13.22 10.32
CA ASN A 78 4.43 13.87 9.02
C ASN A 78 5.23 13.20 7.86
N SER A 79 5.84 12.03 7.99
CA SER A 79 6.72 11.39 6.98
C SER A 79 6.06 10.27 6.19
N VAL A 80 4.74 10.10 6.29
CA VAL A 80 4.06 8.87 5.91
C VAL A 80 3.41 8.94 4.53
N ILE A 81 3.61 7.90 3.72
CA ILE A 81 3.07 7.81 2.35
C ILE A 81 1.79 6.98 2.39
N ARG A 82 0.72 7.56 1.91
CA ARG A 82 -0.53 6.85 1.66
C ARG A 82 -0.50 6.28 0.25
N LEU A 83 -0.52 4.96 0.13
CA LEU A 83 -0.73 4.30 -1.16
C LEU A 83 -2.18 3.82 -1.20
N LEU A 84 -2.89 4.37 -2.16
CA LEU A 84 -4.25 3.95 -2.47
C LEU A 84 -4.19 2.98 -3.64
N TYR A 85 -4.97 1.91 -3.50
CA TYR A 85 -5.49 1.18 -4.64
C TYR A 85 -6.85 1.77 -5.01
#